data_AF-A0A4P6K4Q9-F1
#
_entry.id   AF-A0A4P6K4Q9-F1
#
_cell.length_a   1.000
_cell.length_b   1.000
_cell.length_c   1.000
_cell.angle_alpha   90.00
_cell.angle_beta   90.00
_cell.angle_gamma   90.00
#
_symmetry.space_group_name_H-M   'P 1'
#
loop_
_entity.id
_entity.type
_entity.pdbx_description
1 polymer ?
#
loop_
_entity_poly.entity_id
_entity_poly.type
_entity_poly.pdbx_seq_one_letter_code
_entity_poly.pdbx_strand_id
1 'polypeptide(L)'
;MLINPHFLMVLQALYWYCLPPLRRWYLTGIACSFYLEGHGSIAFLSKSMNVQRRSSVLQSFDKFVSPLPAPAFLRHQDLLYVPLDTILVRTPRFPIENYLAYACQITPYEIDATRPSQGKEIGLDQKQSPHPHLITFFQNPAARQALVVGSIDLFDELERSLSANKTSLYREQKLLRYLIRMTTRPTPYGCFAGVALAHWGEISNLSLAPCAPSLHMSPDMGWLLQLIWKIEALPAVQPYLHFQANSALTMRRGRIFLEEGLPSGRPRSVTQVSMKATGVAIRALSIAHAPVLYTDLLEMLLASTPGATLKNVEALLKVLWQHTFLLTDLRPPLTGCKSPAHYLADRVALLPPIAPVARELQDYLQALTAWANLPQRKKACQRTEISCKEQKR
;
A
#
# COMPACT_ATOMS: atom_id res chain seq x y z
N MET A 1 1.25 37.87 3.70
CA MET A 1 1.43 36.84 4.74
C MET A 1 1.92 35.58 4.03
N LEU A 2 3.21 35.56 3.69
CA LEU A 2 3.85 34.55 2.83
C LEU A 2 4.35 33.42 3.74
N ILE A 3 3.60 32.32 3.81
CA ILE A 3 4.08 31.07 4.38
C ILE A 3 4.88 30.42 3.26
N ASN A 4 6.20 30.32 3.41
CA ASN A 4 7.13 29.78 2.42
C ASN A 4 7.68 28.44 2.96
N PRO A 5 7.14 27.26 2.58
CA PRO A 5 7.70 25.98 3.00
C PRO A 5 8.46 25.30 1.85
N HIS A 6 9.65 24.80 2.15
CA HIS A 6 10.44 23.93 1.29
C HIS A 6 9.92 22.49 1.35
N PHE A 7 9.80 21.83 0.20
CA PHE A 7 9.34 20.44 0.12
C PHE A 7 10.28 19.59 -0.74
N LEU A 8 10.54 18.37 -0.27
CA LEU A 8 11.14 17.32 -1.08
C LEU A 8 10.03 16.59 -1.85
N MET A 9 10.13 16.51 -3.17
CA MET A 9 9.12 15.89 -4.02
C MET A 9 9.75 14.86 -4.95
N VAL A 10 9.05 13.76 -5.21
CA VAL A 10 9.47 12.78 -6.21
C VAL A 10 8.40 12.67 -7.29
N LEU A 11 8.80 12.86 -8.55
CA LEU A 11 7.99 12.61 -9.73
C LEU A 11 8.32 11.24 -10.27
N GLN A 12 7.29 10.46 -10.60
CA GLN A 12 7.45 9.20 -11.33
C GLN A 12 6.64 9.28 -12.62
N ALA A 13 7.32 9.27 -13.76
CA ALA A 13 6.69 9.15 -15.08
C ALA A 13 6.68 7.68 -15.48
N LEU A 14 5.53 7.19 -15.96
CA LEU A 14 5.34 5.84 -16.48
C LEU A 14 5.24 5.91 -18.00
N TYR A 15 6.07 5.13 -18.69
CA TYR A 15 6.13 5.09 -20.14
C TYR A 15 5.63 3.74 -20.65
N TRP A 16 4.85 3.76 -21.73
CA TRP A 16 4.43 2.59 -22.48
C TRP A 16 5.19 2.53 -23.79
N TYR A 17 5.70 1.36 -24.16
CA TYR A 17 6.22 1.14 -25.52
C TYR A 17 5.83 -0.24 -26.07
N CYS A 18 5.70 -0.29 -27.40
CA CYS A 18 5.40 -1.47 -28.19
C CYS A 18 6.60 -1.71 -29.13
N LEU A 19 7.23 -2.89 -29.05
CA LEU A 19 8.27 -3.30 -29.99
C LEU A 19 7.64 -4.14 -31.12
N PRO A 20 7.60 -3.67 -32.37
CA PRO A 20 7.38 -4.56 -33.52
C PRO A 20 8.61 -5.46 -33.69
N PRO A 21 8.47 -6.80 -33.86
CA PRO A 21 7.27 -7.52 -34.30
C PRO A 21 6.47 -8.21 -33.18
N LEU A 22 6.79 -7.98 -31.90
CA LEU A 22 6.30 -8.82 -30.80
C LEU A 22 4.97 -8.41 -30.16
N ARG A 23 4.35 -7.27 -30.56
CA ARG A 23 3.06 -6.77 -30.01
C ARG A 23 2.91 -6.98 -28.49
N ARG A 24 3.99 -6.75 -27.74
CA ARG A 24 3.99 -6.76 -26.27
C ARG A 24 4.22 -5.35 -25.78
N TRP A 25 3.34 -4.92 -24.89
CA TRP A 25 3.40 -3.62 -24.23
C TRP A 25 4.26 -3.75 -22.98
N TYR A 26 5.25 -2.88 -22.84
CA TYR A 26 6.16 -2.85 -21.69
C TYR A 26 6.02 -1.53 -20.94
N LEU A 27 6.03 -1.60 -19.60
CA LEU A 27 5.94 -0.45 -18.69
C LEU A 27 7.31 -0.18 -18.07
N THR A 28 7.84 1.03 -18.22
CA THR A 28 9.08 1.47 -17.55
C THR A 28 8.86 2.77 -16.80
N GLY A 29 9.48 2.93 -15.63
CA GLY A 29 9.35 4.14 -14.80
C GLY A 29 10.70 4.79 -14.51
N ILE A 30 10.78 6.12 -14.66
CA ILE A 30 11.91 6.95 -14.19
C ILE A 30 11.41 7.75 -12.98
N ALA A 31 12.17 7.72 -11.88
CA ALA A 31 11.89 8.50 -10.68
C ALA A 31 12.94 9.60 -10.51
N CYS A 32 12.49 10.85 -10.43
CA CYS A 32 13.35 12.02 -10.19
C CYS A 32 12.96 12.68 -8.86
N SER A 33 13.96 12.98 -8.03
CA SER A 33 13.80 13.69 -6.77
C SER A 33 14.15 15.17 -6.96
N PHE A 34 13.28 16.05 -6.47
CA PHE A 34 13.42 17.49 -6.57
C PHE A 34 13.36 18.14 -5.20
N TYR A 35 14.14 19.21 -5.05
CA TYR A 35 14.10 20.11 -3.91
C TYR A 35 13.61 21.48 -4.41
N LEU A 36 12.57 22.02 -3.77
CA LEU A 36 12.01 23.34 -4.08
C LEU A 36 12.58 24.39 -3.13
N GLU A 37 13.41 25.29 -3.66
CA GLU A 37 13.82 26.52 -2.96
C GLU A 37 12.88 27.67 -3.31
N GLY A 38 12.57 28.53 -2.34
CA GLY A 38 11.54 29.57 -2.34
C GLY A 38 11.67 30.70 -3.38
N HIS A 39 12.47 30.50 -4.43
CA HIS A 39 12.59 31.39 -5.58
C HIS A 39 12.74 30.58 -6.87
N GLY A 40 11.69 29.84 -7.27
CA GLY A 40 11.52 29.27 -8.62
C GLY A 40 12.65 28.34 -9.13
N SER A 41 13.58 27.94 -8.27
CA SER A 41 14.80 27.25 -8.63
C SER A 41 14.68 25.78 -8.21
N ILE A 42 14.69 24.89 -9.20
CA ILE A 42 14.59 23.44 -9.01
C ILE A 42 16.01 22.87 -8.98
N ALA A 43 16.46 22.38 -7.83
CA ALA A 43 17.72 21.65 -7.73
C ALA A 43 17.50 20.16 -8.01
N PHE A 44 18.23 19.61 -8.99
CA PHE A 44 18.18 18.19 -9.35
C PHE A 44 19.10 17.36 -8.45
N LEU A 45 18.54 16.37 -7.77
CA LEU A 45 19.30 15.32 -7.09
C LEU A 45 19.08 13.98 -7.81
N SER A 46 19.88 13.73 -8.84
CA SER A 46 19.95 12.43 -9.50
C SER A 46 20.72 11.44 -8.62
N LYS A 47 20.10 10.30 -8.31
CA LYS A 47 20.74 9.17 -7.64
C LYS A 47 20.70 7.96 -8.57
N SER A 48 21.61 7.91 -9.55
CA SER A 48 22.22 6.69 -10.10
C SER A 48 22.99 6.99 -11.40
N MET A 49 24.28 7.34 -11.27
CA MET A 49 25.31 6.94 -12.23
C MET A 49 26.62 6.77 -11.45
N ASN A 50 27.29 5.64 -11.66
CA ASN A 50 28.57 5.27 -11.06
C ASN A 50 29.58 6.44 -11.07
N VAL A 51 30.17 6.71 -9.91
CA VAL A 51 31.05 7.88 -9.62
C VAL A 51 32.41 7.81 -10.33
N GLN A 52 32.73 6.76 -11.09
CA GLN A 52 34.05 6.60 -11.74
C GLN A 52 34.17 7.13 -13.19
N ARG A 53 33.14 7.73 -13.80
CA ARG A 53 33.22 8.32 -15.15
C ARG A 53 32.92 9.83 -15.21
N ARG A 54 33.27 10.58 -14.16
CA ARG A 54 33.02 12.03 -14.12
C ARG A 54 34.06 12.89 -14.86
N SER A 55 35.25 12.40 -15.17
CA SER A 55 36.30 13.27 -15.75
C SER A 55 36.37 13.31 -17.29
N SER A 56 35.89 12.30 -18.01
CA SER A 56 36.04 12.25 -19.48
C SER A 56 34.85 12.75 -20.29
N VAL A 57 33.67 12.88 -19.69
CA VAL A 57 32.44 13.30 -20.42
C VAL A 57 32.19 14.81 -20.31
N LEU A 58 32.69 15.47 -19.26
CA LEU A 58 32.45 16.91 -19.04
C LEU A 58 33.34 17.83 -19.89
N GLN A 59 34.48 17.37 -20.43
CA GLN A 59 35.31 18.21 -21.31
C GLN A 59 34.83 18.28 -22.76
N SER A 60 33.79 17.52 -23.14
CA SER A 60 33.29 17.50 -24.53
C SER A 60 32.05 18.37 -24.76
N PHE A 61 31.47 18.96 -23.71
CA PHE A 61 30.22 19.72 -23.80
C PHE A 61 30.40 21.25 -23.94
N ASP A 62 31.59 21.79 -23.70
CA ASP A 62 31.84 23.25 -23.78
C ASP A 62 32.04 23.79 -25.22
N LYS A 63 31.96 22.95 -26.25
CA LYS A 63 32.14 23.37 -27.65
C LYS A 63 30.85 23.51 -28.48
N PHE A 64 29.68 23.30 -27.90
CA PHE A 64 28.39 23.47 -28.60
C PHE A 64 27.41 24.31 -27.78
N VAL A 65 27.75 25.57 -27.52
CA VAL A 65 26.76 26.58 -27.12
C VAL A 65 26.58 27.54 -28.29
N SER A 66 25.73 27.13 -29.24
CA SER A 66 24.98 28.09 -30.05
C SER A 66 23.62 28.28 -29.38
N PRO A 67 23.05 29.49 -29.35
CA PRO A 67 21.76 29.73 -28.73
C PRO A 67 20.70 28.86 -29.43
N LEU A 68 20.11 27.93 -28.69
CA LEU A 68 18.98 27.14 -29.18
C LEU A 68 17.84 28.12 -29.56
N PRO A 69 17.29 28.04 -30.79
CA PRO A 69 16.13 28.85 -31.14
C PRO A 69 14.94 28.44 -30.26
N ALA A 70 14.04 29.39 -30.00
CA ALA A 70 12.82 29.22 -29.23
C ALA A 70 12.07 27.92 -29.61
N PRO A 71 11.40 27.24 -28.65
CA PRO A 71 10.90 25.89 -28.85
C PRO A 71 9.83 25.88 -29.94
N ALA A 72 10.23 25.47 -31.15
CA ALA A 72 9.29 24.98 -32.14
C ALA A 72 8.69 23.69 -31.54
N PHE A 73 7.39 23.73 -31.24
CA PHE A 73 6.62 22.55 -30.83
C PHE A 73 7.01 21.38 -31.73
N LEU A 74 7.58 20.34 -31.11
CA LEU A 74 7.98 19.11 -31.77
C LEU A 74 6.78 18.59 -32.56
N ARG A 75 6.90 18.56 -33.90
CA ARG A 75 5.88 17.95 -34.75
C ARG A 75 5.75 16.49 -34.32
N HIS A 76 4.52 16.05 -34.10
CA HIS A 76 4.12 14.73 -33.56
C HIS A 76 4.71 13.48 -34.26
N GLN A 77 5.54 13.61 -35.29
CA GLN A 77 5.92 12.52 -36.18
C GLN A 77 7.18 11.73 -35.78
N ASP A 78 8.00 12.19 -34.82
CA ASP A 78 9.23 11.47 -34.42
C ASP A 78 9.41 11.26 -32.90
N LEU A 79 8.33 11.24 -32.12
CA LEU A 79 8.43 10.92 -30.69
C LEU A 79 8.39 9.40 -30.47
N LEU A 80 9.50 8.81 -30.01
CA LEU A 80 9.56 7.41 -29.57
C LEU A 80 8.66 7.13 -28.35
N TYR A 81 8.30 8.17 -27.60
CA TYR A 81 7.41 8.10 -26.43
C TYR A 81 6.48 9.31 -26.40
N VAL A 82 5.20 9.04 -26.21
CA VAL A 82 4.20 10.07 -25.88
C VAL A 82 4.01 10.05 -24.36
N PRO A 83 4.29 11.15 -23.64
CA PRO A 83 4.05 11.21 -22.21
C PRO A 83 2.54 11.16 -21.93
N LEU A 84 2.15 10.56 -20.80
CA LEU A 84 0.78 10.68 -20.31
C LEU A 84 0.49 12.14 -19.93
N ASP A 85 -0.76 12.57 -20.11
CA ASP A 85 -1.21 13.94 -19.75
C ASP A 85 -1.03 14.25 -18.26
N THR A 86 -0.99 13.21 -17.42
CA THR A 86 -0.87 13.31 -15.97
C THR A 86 0.38 12.61 -15.44
N ILE A 87 0.97 13.19 -14.40
CA ILE A 87 2.05 12.58 -13.60
C ILE A 87 1.61 12.38 -12.15
N LEU A 88 2.10 11.29 -11.55
CA LEU A 88 1.92 11.04 -10.13
C LEU A 88 3.00 11.78 -9.34
N VAL A 89 2.55 12.66 -8.46
CA VAL A 89 3.38 13.42 -7.54
C VAL A 89 3.29 12.81 -6.16
N ARG A 90 4.44 12.62 -5.51
CA ARG A 90 4.52 12.07 -4.16
C ARG A 90 5.31 13.01 -3.26
N THR A 91 4.75 13.30 -2.09
CA THR A 91 5.37 14.20 -1.13
C THR A 91 5.34 13.61 0.28
N PRO A 92 6.38 13.81 1.10
CA PRO A 92 6.26 13.60 2.53
C PRO A 92 5.11 14.46 3.08
N ARG A 93 4.48 14.00 4.15
CA ARG A 93 3.36 14.72 4.76
C ARG A 93 3.80 16.03 5.40
N PHE A 94 5.04 16.08 5.87
CA PHE A 94 5.58 17.22 6.58
C PHE A 94 6.77 17.83 5.83
N PRO A 95 6.97 19.15 5.96
CA PRO A 95 8.12 19.83 5.39
C PRO A 95 9.43 19.33 6.04
N ILE A 96 10.53 19.40 5.28
CA ILE A 96 11.85 18.89 5.73
C ILE A 96 12.42 19.69 6.90
N GLU A 97 11.97 20.93 7.05
CA GLU A 97 12.32 21.89 8.08
C GLU A 97 12.00 21.36 9.48
N ASN A 98 10.99 20.50 9.61
CA ASN A 98 10.70 19.85 10.89
C ASN A 98 11.85 18.91 11.32
N TYR A 99 12.52 18.25 10.36
CA TYR A 99 13.70 17.47 10.63
C TYR A 99 14.94 18.35 10.83
N LEU A 100 15.11 19.39 10.01
CA LEU A 100 16.25 20.31 10.15
C LEU A 100 16.22 21.05 11.49
N ALA A 101 15.05 21.50 11.95
CA ALA A 101 14.89 22.13 13.27
C ALA A 101 15.29 21.19 14.42
N TYR A 102 15.01 19.89 14.28
CA TYR A 102 15.49 18.89 15.22
C TYR A 102 17.01 18.69 15.13
N ALA A 103 17.57 18.59 13.92
CA ALA A 103 19.00 18.39 13.69
C ALA A 103 19.85 19.58 14.18
N CYS A 104 19.39 20.81 13.98
CA CYS A 104 20.07 22.03 14.44
C CYS A 104 20.12 22.15 15.98
N GLN A 105 19.24 21.45 16.70
CA GLN A 105 19.28 21.38 18.17
C GLN A 105 20.24 20.31 18.71
N ILE A 106 20.78 19.47 17.83
CA ILE A 106 21.73 18.41 18.16
C ILE A 106 23.18 18.86 17.96
N THR A 107 23.44 20.02 17.35
CA THR A 107 24.81 20.56 17.27
C THR A 107 25.17 21.37 18.51
N PRO A 108 26.19 20.92 19.25
CA PRO A 108 27.41 21.72 19.30
C PRO A 108 28.65 20.82 19.12
N TYR A 109 29.23 20.84 17.93
CA TYR A 109 30.67 20.66 17.80
C TYR A 109 31.12 21.65 16.73
N GLU A 110 31.78 22.71 17.19
CA GLU A 110 32.58 23.56 16.31
C GLU A 110 33.50 22.62 15.53
N ILE A 111 33.31 22.56 14.21
CA ILE A 111 34.29 21.95 13.33
C ILE A 111 35.46 22.94 13.32
N ASP A 112 36.34 22.82 14.32
CA ASP A 112 37.63 23.48 14.30
C ASP A 112 38.43 22.85 13.15
N ALA A 113 38.51 23.57 12.04
CA ALA A 113 39.11 23.13 10.79
C ALA A 113 40.65 22.95 10.86
N THR A 114 41.25 22.95 12.06
CA THR A 114 42.71 23.05 12.22
C THR A 114 43.41 21.81 12.77
N ARG A 115 42.73 20.67 13.03
CA ARG A 115 43.41 19.44 13.49
C ARG A 115 43.10 18.19 12.67
N PRO A 116 44.12 17.49 12.13
CA PRO A 116 43.93 16.19 11.50
C PRO A 116 43.57 15.14 12.54
N SER A 117 42.58 14.32 12.20
CA SER A 117 42.04 13.20 12.97
C SER A 117 43.09 12.17 13.37
N GLN A 118 43.35 12.03 14.67
CA GLN A 118 43.80 10.75 15.23
C GLN A 118 42.57 10.00 15.76
N GLY A 119 42.36 8.81 15.22
CA GLY A 119 41.27 7.92 15.61
C GLY A 119 41.30 7.63 17.11
N LYS A 120 40.25 8.07 17.80
CA LYS A 120 39.81 7.51 19.06
C LYS A 120 38.33 7.23 18.91
N GLU A 121 37.96 5.97 19.13
CA GLU A 121 36.58 5.53 19.26
C GLU A 121 35.88 6.46 20.26
N ILE A 122 34.92 7.25 19.75
CA ILE A 122 34.12 8.14 20.58
C ILE A 122 32.97 7.30 21.11
N GLY A 123 33.08 6.92 22.38
CA GLY A 123 31.97 6.34 23.14
C GLY A 123 30.75 7.25 23.05
N LEU A 124 29.61 6.66 22.67
CA LEU A 124 28.29 7.27 22.79
C LEU A 124 28.01 7.46 24.28
N ASP A 125 28.43 8.60 24.82
CA ASP A 125 28.21 8.89 26.23
C ASP A 125 26.71 9.06 26.50
N GLN A 126 26.23 8.15 27.32
CA GLN A 126 24.85 7.94 27.71
C GLN A 126 24.45 8.99 28.74
N LYS A 127 23.80 10.08 28.33
CA LYS A 127 22.89 10.94 29.13
C LYS A 127 22.60 12.22 28.35
N GLN A 128 21.82 12.13 27.28
CA GLN A 128 21.12 13.31 26.76
C GLN A 128 19.64 13.12 27.05
N SER A 129 19.12 14.06 27.84
CA SER A 129 17.72 14.25 28.21
C SER A 129 16.81 14.20 26.97
N PRO A 130 15.52 13.86 27.13
CA PRO A 130 14.58 13.75 26.02
C PRO A 130 14.62 15.03 25.20
N HIS A 131 14.89 14.92 23.90
CA HIS A 131 14.87 16.11 23.04
C HIS A 131 13.43 16.65 23.02
N PRO A 132 13.16 17.82 23.63
CA PRO A 132 11.79 18.34 23.77
C PRO A 132 11.13 18.49 22.39
N HIS A 133 11.90 18.77 21.35
CA HIS A 133 11.42 18.91 19.97
C HIS A 133 10.77 17.67 19.38
N LEU A 134 11.22 16.44 19.71
CA LEU A 134 10.56 15.23 19.20
C LEU A 134 9.16 15.10 19.80
N ILE A 135 9.06 15.30 21.11
CA ILE A 135 7.77 15.26 21.80
C ILE A 135 6.86 16.37 21.28
N THR A 136 7.35 17.59 21.12
CA THR A 136 6.59 18.71 20.53
C THR A 136 6.12 18.40 19.12
N PHE A 137 6.94 17.79 18.26
CA PHE A 137 6.51 17.37 16.92
C PHE A 137 5.35 16.37 16.99
N PHE A 138 5.42 15.39 17.88
CA PHE A 138 4.36 14.40 18.10
C PHE A 138 3.20 14.91 18.98
N GLN A 139 3.18 16.18 19.40
CA GLN A 139 1.95 16.84 19.85
C GLN A 139 1.07 17.28 18.67
N ASN A 140 1.65 17.41 17.46
CA ASN A 140 0.89 17.71 16.26
C ASN A 140 -0.14 16.60 15.97
N PRO A 141 -1.45 16.90 15.88
CA PRO A 141 -2.47 15.88 15.62
C PRO A 141 -2.25 15.08 14.34
N ALA A 142 -1.69 15.69 13.30
CA ALA A 142 -1.38 15.02 12.05
C ALA A 142 -0.23 14.01 12.20
N ALA A 143 0.78 14.32 13.03
CA ALA A 143 1.91 13.43 13.31
C ALA A 143 1.47 12.27 14.19
N ARG A 144 0.63 12.54 15.20
CA ARG A 144 -0.04 11.52 16.03
C ARG A 144 -0.85 10.58 15.17
N GLN A 145 -1.71 11.11 14.30
CA GLN A 145 -2.50 10.30 13.38
C GLN A 145 -1.62 9.38 12.52
N ALA A 146 -0.53 9.92 11.97
CA ALA A 146 0.41 9.12 11.19
C ALA A 146 1.06 8.00 12.01
N LEU A 147 1.44 8.31 13.26
CA LEU A 147 2.01 7.33 14.17
C LEU A 147 1.03 6.22 14.52
N VAL A 148 -0.22 6.55 14.85
CA VAL A 148 -1.28 5.56 15.14
C VAL A 148 -1.51 4.64 13.94
N VAL A 149 -1.41 5.17 12.72
CA VAL A 149 -1.56 4.37 11.49
C VAL A 149 -0.36 3.44 11.26
N GLY A 150 0.87 3.92 11.50
CA GLY A 150 2.08 3.15 11.22
C GLY A 150 2.55 2.23 12.35
N SER A 151 2.22 2.54 13.61
CA SER A 151 2.57 1.77 14.80
C SER A 151 1.73 2.19 16.00
N ILE A 152 0.63 1.46 16.23
CA ILE A 152 -0.23 1.65 17.39
C ILE A 152 0.52 1.43 18.71
N ASP A 153 1.37 0.41 18.78
CA ASP A 153 2.13 0.09 20.00
C ASP A 153 3.06 1.23 20.43
N LEU A 154 3.73 1.87 19.46
CA LEU A 154 4.60 3.02 19.73
C LEU A 154 3.81 4.26 20.10
N PHE A 155 2.63 4.44 19.53
CA PHE A 155 1.71 5.49 19.96
C PHE A 155 1.26 5.28 21.41
N ASP A 156 0.82 4.08 21.77
CA ASP A 156 0.41 3.77 23.15
C ASP A 156 1.57 3.92 24.14
N GLU A 157 2.79 3.55 23.73
CA GLU A 157 3.99 3.77 24.53
C GLU A 157 4.30 5.26 24.74
N LEU A 158 4.13 6.07 23.69
CA LEU A 158 4.27 7.52 23.75
C LEU A 158 3.25 8.11 24.74
N GLU A 159 1.97 7.75 24.62
CA GLU A 159 0.90 8.24 25.51
C GLU A 159 1.14 7.90 26.97
N ARG A 160 1.47 6.63 27.26
CA ARG A 160 1.81 6.19 28.62
C ARG A 160 2.98 6.97 29.21
N SER A 161 3.95 7.32 28.38
CA SER A 161 5.15 8.01 28.83
C SER A 161 4.97 9.50 29.09
N LEU A 162 4.10 10.16 28.30
CA LEU A 162 3.70 11.54 28.55
C LEU A 162 3.02 11.67 29.91
N SER A 163 2.22 10.67 30.28
CA SER A 163 1.56 10.63 31.59
C SER A 163 2.50 10.28 32.75
N ALA A 164 3.59 9.55 32.50
CA ALA A 164 4.50 9.03 33.53
C ALA A 164 5.85 9.78 33.64
N ASN A 165 6.10 10.79 32.79
CA ASN A 165 7.39 11.50 32.67
C ASN A 165 8.61 10.56 32.54
N LYS A 166 8.45 9.39 31.90
CA LYS A 166 9.52 8.39 31.72
C LYS A 166 10.19 8.49 30.35
N THR A 167 11.50 8.68 30.34
CA THR A 167 12.32 8.82 29.13
C THR A 167 12.87 7.46 28.71
N SER A 168 12.99 7.24 27.40
CA SER A 168 13.49 5.98 26.83
C SER A 168 14.23 6.27 25.52
N LEU A 169 15.55 6.06 25.53
CA LEU A 169 16.38 6.25 24.34
C LEU A 169 15.90 5.40 23.16
N TYR A 170 15.48 4.17 23.42
CA TYR A 170 14.95 3.27 22.40
C TYR A 170 13.69 3.85 21.73
N ARG A 171 12.77 4.43 22.52
CA ARG A 171 11.58 5.10 22.01
C ARG A 171 11.94 6.33 21.18
N GLU A 172 12.83 7.18 21.67
CA GLU A 172 13.26 8.38 20.96
C GLU A 172 13.89 8.04 19.61
N GLN A 173 14.72 7.01 19.55
CA GLN A 173 15.26 6.50 18.29
C GLN A 173 14.15 6.02 17.33
N LYS A 174 13.08 5.37 17.83
CA LYS A 174 11.94 5.01 16.98
C LYS A 174 11.20 6.25 16.48
N LEU A 175 10.92 7.20 17.36
CA LEU A 175 10.23 8.45 17.03
C LEU A 175 11.02 9.27 16.01
N LEU A 176 12.35 9.33 16.14
CA LEU A 176 13.23 9.97 15.17
C LEU A 176 13.14 9.30 13.79
N ARG A 177 13.12 7.96 13.71
CA ARG A 177 12.91 7.26 12.43
C ARG A 177 11.57 7.63 11.79
N TYR A 178 10.53 7.81 12.58
CA TYR A 178 9.23 8.26 12.10
C TYR A 178 9.22 9.72 11.68
N LEU A 179 9.89 10.63 12.40
CA LEU A 179 10.10 12.02 12.00
C LEU A 179 10.81 12.09 10.64
N ILE A 180 11.94 11.39 10.50
CA ILE A 180 12.70 11.33 9.24
C ILE A 180 11.79 10.82 8.12
N ARG A 181 11.07 9.71 8.33
CA ARG A 181 10.14 9.17 7.33
C ARG A 181 9.08 10.19 6.90
N MET A 182 8.52 10.92 7.84
CA MET A 182 7.44 11.90 7.62
C MET A 182 7.87 13.15 6.88
N THR A 183 9.16 13.46 6.89
CA THR A 183 9.73 14.73 6.42
C THR A 183 10.61 14.57 5.19
N THR A 184 11.20 13.38 4.98
CA THR A 184 12.18 13.16 3.90
C THR A 184 11.83 12.01 2.95
N ARG A 185 10.86 11.15 3.28
CA ARG A 185 10.56 9.97 2.44
C ARG A 185 9.21 10.12 1.74
N PRO A 186 9.18 10.42 0.42
CA PRO A 186 7.94 10.55 -0.36
C PRO A 186 7.31 9.21 -0.73
N THR A 187 7.76 8.07 -0.21
CA THR A 187 7.13 6.78 -0.50
C THR A 187 5.75 6.70 0.18
N PRO A 188 4.64 6.57 -0.57
CA PRO A 188 3.30 6.52 0.01
C PRO A 188 3.18 5.35 0.98
N TYR A 189 2.87 5.64 2.23
CA TYR A 189 2.64 4.64 3.27
C TYR A 189 1.75 5.25 4.34
N GLY A 190 0.59 4.64 4.54
CA GLY A 190 -0.40 5.10 5.50
C GLY A 190 -0.61 6.61 5.45
N CYS A 191 -0.32 7.28 6.57
CA CYS A 191 -0.48 8.71 6.76
C CYS A 191 0.85 9.49 6.75
N PHE A 192 1.95 8.92 6.23
CA PHE A 192 3.28 9.54 6.27
C PHE A 192 3.67 10.34 5.02
N ALA A 193 3.05 10.03 3.89
CA ALA A 193 3.28 10.69 2.61
C ALA A 193 1.95 10.74 1.83
N GLY A 194 1.80 11.77 1.00
CA GLY A 194 0.64 11.98 0.14
C GLY A 194 0.92 11.62 -1.32
N VAL A 195 -0.16 11.48 -2.08
CA VAL A 195 -0.15 11.36 -3.53
C VAL A 195 -1.06 12.43 -4.13
N ALA A 196 -0.66 12.99 -5.25
CA ALA A 196 -1.46 13.90 -6.04
C ALA A 196 -1.19 13.66 -7.53
N LEU A 197 -2.13 14.10 -8.37
CA LEU A 197 -1.91 14.18 -9.81
C LEU A 197 -1.48 15.60 -10.16
N ALA A 198 -0.48 15.71 -11.02
CA ALA A 198 -0.13 16.95 -11.70
C ALA A 198 -0.25 16.76 -13.21
N HIS A 199 -0.37 17.87 -13.93
CA HIS A 199 -0.48 17.89 -15.38
C HIS A 199 0.73 18.61 -15.96
N TRP A 200 1.04 18.31 -17.21
CA TRP A 200 2.04 19.07 -17.96
C TRP A 200 1.47 20.43 -18.35
N GLY A 201 2.32 21.46 -18.26
CA GLY A 201 2.01 22.81 -18.71
C GLY A 201 3.28 23.48 -19.23
N GLU A 202 3.14 24.62 -19.89
CA GLU A 202 4.28 25.38 -20.44
C GLU A 202 5.22 25.90 -19.35
N ILE A 203 4.68 26.10 -18.14
CA ILE A 203 5.40 26.64 -16.98
C ILE A 203 5.28 25.66 -15.82
N SER A 204 6.40 25.37 -15.17
CA SER A 204 6.47 24.61 -13.93
C SER A 204 5.89 25.43 -12.77
N ASN A 205 4.63 25.20 -12.42
CA ASN A 205 3.98 25.79 -11.25
C ASN A 205 3.36 24.69 -10.38
N LEU A 206 4.13 24.21 -9.41
CA LEU A 206 3.75 23.09 -8.55
C LEU A 206 3.56 23.59 -7.12
N SER A 207 2.33 23.55 -6.64
CA SER A 207 1.97 23.89 -5.27
C SER A 207 1.10 22.80 -4.66
N LEU A 208 1.28 22.56 -3.37
CA LEU A 208 0.32 21.74 -2.62
C LEU A 208 -1.00 22.50 -2.49
N ALA A 209 -2.11 21.79 -2.68
CA ALA A 209 -3.42 22.37 -2.52
C ALA A 209 -3.59 22.93 -1.08
N PRO A 210 -4.26 24.08 -0.89
CA PRO A 210 -4.47 24.66 0.44
C PRO A 210 -5.45 23.84 1.30
N CYS A 211 -6.15 22.87 0.70
CA CYS A 211 -7.09 22.00 1.40
C CYS A 211 -6.37 20.84 2.11
N ALA A 212 -6.99 20.35 3.18
CA ALA A 212 -6.50 19.16 3.86
C ALA A 212 -6.55 17.96 2.90
N PRO A 213 -5.53 17.08 2.92
CA PRO A 213 -5.53 15.89 2.07
C PRO A 213 -6.72 14.99 2.41
N SER A 214 -7.36 14.44 1.37
CA SER A 214 -8.37 13.40 1.56
C SER A 214 -7.69 12.13 2.07
N LEU A 215 -8.34 11.46 3.02
CA LEU A 215 -7.85 10.20 3.55
C LEU A 215 -8.73 9.08 3.04
N HIS A 216 -8.16 8.18 2.26
CA HIS A 216 -8.83 6.95 1.88
C HIS A 216 -8.36 5.82 2.82
N MET A 217 -9.30 5.16 3.47
CA MET A 217 -9.03 4.00 4.33
C MET A 217 -9.78 2.78 3.82
N SER A 218 -9.11 1.65 3.87
CA SER A 218 -9.72 0.35 3.60
C SER A 218 -9.32 -0.61 4.72
N PRO A 219 -10.19 -1.55 5.09
CA PRO A 219 -9.81 -2.67 5.95
C PRO A 219 -8.65 -3.45 5.32
N ASP A 220 -7.84 -4.07 6.17
CA ASP A 220 -6.75 -4.93 5.74
C ASP A 220 -7.30 -6.14 4.96
N MET A 221 -6.67 -6.47 3.83
CA MET A 221 -7.09 -7.61 3.00
C MET A 221 -6.83 -8.94 3.70
N GLY A 222 -5.79 -9.04 4.52
CA GLY A 222 -5.54 -10.23 5.33
C GLY A 222 -6.68 -10.48 6.31
N TRP A 223 -7.10 -9.45 7.05
CA TRP A 223 -8.28 -9.52 7.92
C TRP A 223 -9.56 -9.87 7.15
N LEU A 224 -9.80 -9.22 6.00
CA LEU A 224 -10.99 -9.44 5.19
C LEU A 224 -11.06 -10.89 4.66
N LEU A 225 -9.95 -11.44 4.17
CA LEU A 225 -9.88 -12.82 3.68
C LEU A 225 -10.11 -13.84 4.80
N GLN A 226 -9.66 -13.55 6.02
CA GLN A 226 -9.94 -14.39 7.19
C GLN A 226 -11.44 -14.38 7.54
N LEU A 227 -12.08 -13.21 7.49
CA LEU A 227 -13.52 -13.09 7.70
C LEU A 227 -14.30 -13.87 6.63
N ILE A 228 -13.93 -13.70 5.34
CA ILE A 228 -14.54 -14.44 4.23
C ILE A 228 -14.42 -15.94 4.47
N TRP A 229 -13.23 -16.43 4.85
CA TRP A 229 -13.04 -17.86 5.09
C TRP A 229 -13.90 -18.40 6.23
N LYS A 230 -14.04 -17.65 7.34
CA LYS A 230 -14.93 -18.00 8.45
C LYS A 230 -16.40 -18.10 7.98
N ILE A 231 -16.83 -17.18 7.11
CA ILE A 231 -18.19 -17.16 6.56
C ILE A 231 -18.41 -18.34 5.60
N GLU A 232 -17.50 -18.55 4.65
CA GLU A 232 -17.53 -19.65 3.66
C GLU A 232 -17.55 -21.03 4.37
N ALA A 233 -16.95 -21.14 5.56
CA ALA A 233 -16.91 -22.37 6.35
C ALA A 233 -18.25 -22.75 7.01
N LEU A 234 -19.22 -21.84 7.08
CA LEU A 234 -20.51 -22.09 7.74
C LEU A 234 -21.41 -22.96 6.85
N PRO A 235 -21.80 -24.18 7.28
CA PRO A 235 -22.67 -25.05 6.49
C PRO A 235 -24.01 -24.41 6.11
N ALA A 236 -24.55 -23.55 6.98
CA ALA A 236 -25.80 -22.84 6.73
C ALA A 236 -25.68 -21.82 5.57
N VAL A 237 -24.48 -21.31 5.28
CA VAL A 237 -24.24 -20.29 4.25
C VAL A 237 -23.94 -20.93 2.89
N GLN A 238 -23.28 -22.08 2.87
CA GLN A 238 -22.85 -22.76 1.63
C GLN A 238 -23.93 -22.90 0.55
N PRO A 239 -25.20 -23.27 0.88
CA PRO A 239 -26.27 -23.38 -0.12
C PRO A 239 -26.55 -22.11 -0.93
N TYR A 240 -26.19 -20.94 -0.38
CA TYR A 240 -26.45 -19.64 -0.99
C TYR A 240 -25.24 -19.10 -1.78
N LEU A 241 -24.10 -19.78 -1.74
CA LEU A 241 -22.87 -19.33 -2.39
C LEU A 241 -22.77 -19.87 -3.81
N HIS A 242 -22.24 -19.04 -4.71
CA HIS A 242 -21.83 -19.50 -6.02
C HIS A 242 -20.38 -19.93 -5.98
N PHE A 243 -20.11 -21.14 -6.47
CA PHE A 243 -18.78 -21.70 -6.60
C PHE A 243 -18.31 -21.55 -8.04
N GLN A 244 -17.02 -21.26 -8.20
CA GLN A 244 -16.34 -21.22 -9.49
C GLN A 244 -14.98 -21.90 -9.39
N ALA A 245 -14.60 -22.65 -10.42
CA ALA A 245 -13.27 -23.21 -10.56
C ALA A 245 -12.23 -22.09 -10.60
N ASN A 246 -11.16 -22.28 -9.84
CA ASN A 246 -10.06 -21.33 -9.83
C ASN A 246 -9.37 -21.33 -11.21
N SER A 247 -9.34 -20.17 -11.86
CA SER A 247 -8.71 -20.01 -13.19
C SER A 247 -7.21 -20.30 -13.22
N ALA A 248 -6.54 -20.31 -12.06
CA ALA A 248 -5.11 -20.63 -11.94
C ALA A 248 -4.81 -22.14 -11.92
N LEU A 249 -5.83 -23.01 -12.02
CA LEU A 249 -5.64 -24.45 -12.04
C LEU A 249 -4.99 -24.92 -13.34
N THR A 250 -4.02 -25.82 -13.22
CA THR A 250 -3.41 -26.49 -14.37
C THR A 250 -3.47 -28.01 -14.20
N MET A 251 -3.68 -28.74 -15.29
CA MET A 251 -3.70 -30.20 -15.28
C MET A 251 -2.46 -30.75 -15.95
N ARG A 252 -1.69 -31.61 -15.26
CA ARG A 252 -0.47 -32.23 -15.78
C ARG A 252 -0.33 -33.65 -15.24
N ARG A 253 0.04 -34.62 -16.09
CA ARG A 253 0.35 -36.01 -15.70
C ARG A 253 -0.71 -36.66 -14.77
N GLY A 254 -2.00 -36.47 -15.07
CA GLY A 254 -3.11 -37.03 -14.30
C GLY A 254 -3.34 -36.38 -12.91
N ARG A 255 -2.81 -35.17 -12.69
CA ARG A 255 -2.99 -34.39 -11.47
C ARG A 255 -3.44 -32.96 -11.80
N ILE A 256 -4.20 -32.38 -10.87
CA ILE A 256 -4.60 -30.97 -10.91
C ILE A 256 -3.70 -30.22 -9.94
N PHE A 257 -3.07 -29.15 -10.41
CA PHE A 257 -2.11 -28.33 -9.68
C PHE A 257 -2.62 -26.91 -9.52
N LEU A 258 -2.32 -26.34 -8.35
CA LEU A 258 -2.42 -24.93 -8.05
C LEU A 258 -1.08 -24.48 -7.49
N GLU A 259 -0.38 -23.59 -8.19
CA GLU A 259 0.97 -23.16 -7.81
C GLU A 259 0.98 -22.37 -6.49
N GLU A 260 -0.07 -21.57 -6.27
CA GLU A 260 -0.25 -20.82 -5.03
C GLU A 260 -1.71 -20.92 -4.57
N GLY A 261 -1.90 -21.64 -3.46
CA GLY A 261 -3.19 -21.65 -2.77
C GLY A 261 -3.42 -20.33 -2.05
N LEU A 262 -4.65 -19.83 -2.08
CA LEU A 262 -5.00 -18.68 -1.25
C LEU A 262 -4.94 -19.07 0.24
N PRO A 263 -4.61 -18.13 1.15
CA PRO A 263 -4.56 -18.45 2.58
C PRO A 263 -5.93 -18.90 3.09
N SER A 264 -6.11 -20.21 3.28
CA SER A 264 -7.29 -20.82 3.91
C SER A 264 -7.17 -20.72 5.43
N GLY A 265 -7.15 -19.46 5.90
CA GLY A 265 -6.90 -19.00 7.26
C GLY A 265 -5.78 -19.65 8.08
N ARG A 266 -4.79 -20.22 7.40
CA ARG A 266 -3.48 -20.47 7.97
C ARG A 266 -2.52 -19.40 7.47
N PRO A 267 -1.82 -18.67 8.35
CA PRO A 267 -0.74 -17.80 7.92
C PRO A 267 0.35 -18.68 7.27
N ARG A 268 0.65 -18.42 5.99
CA ARG A 268 1.62 -19.13 5.14
C ARG A 268 1.24 -20.54 4.66
N SER A 269 0.36 -20.65 3.66
CA SER A 269 0.39 -21.82 2.76
C SER A 269 0.76 -21.42 1.32
N VAL A 270 1.98 -20.87 1.16
CA VAL A 270 2.61 -20.70 -0.17
C VAL A 270 3.22 -22.03 -0.60
N THR A 271 2.41 -23.08 -0.57
CA THR A 271 2.81 -24.42 -0.97
C THR A 271 1.96 -24.81 -2.15
N GLN A 272 2.61 -25.23 -3.24
CA GLN A 272 1.95 -25.85 -4.37
C GLN A 272 0.99 -26.94 -3.87
N VAL A 273 -0.28 -26.83 -4.25
CA VAL A 273 -1.29 -27.83 -3.91
C VAL A 273 -1.50 -28.71 -5.13
N SER A 274 -1.51 -30.02 -4.93
CA SER A 274 -1.81 -30.96 -6.00
C SER A 274 -2.74 -32.08 -5.54
N MET A 275 -3.66 -32.45 -6.41
CA MET A 275 -4.57 -33.58 -6.18
C MET A 275 -4.64 -34.47 -7.41
N LYS A 276 -5.03 -35.73 -7.20
CA LYS A 276 -5.27 -36.67 -8.31
C LYS A 276 -6.45 -36.15 -9.14
N ALA A 277 -6.30 -36.14 -10.46
CA ALA A 277 -7.36 -35.74 -11.39
C ALA A 277 -8.37 -36.89 -11.54
N THR A 278 -9.22 -37.09 -10.53
CA THR A 278 -10.30 -38.10 -10.59
C THR A 278 -11.42 -37.61 -11.51
N GLY A 279 -12.16 -38.54 -12.13
CA GLY A 279 -13.25 -38.17 -13.04
C GLY A 279 -14.31 -37.25 -12.38
N VAL A 280 -14.61 -37.48 -11.09
CA VAL A 280 -15.56 -36.64 -10.34
C VAL A 280 -14.99 -35.24 -10.06
N ALA A 281 -13.70 -35.13 -9.71
CA ALA A 281 -13.06 -33.83 -9.48
C ALA A 281 -12.96 -33.00 -10.77
N ILE A 282 -12.58 -33.63 -11.90
CA ILE A 282 -12.54 -32.96 -13.20
C ILE A 282 -13.95 -32.48 -13.59
N ARG A 283 -14.97 -33.32 -13.39
CA ARG A 283 -16.36 -32.93 -13.67
C ARG A 283 -16.82 -31.76 -12.80
N ALA A 284 -16.55 -31.80 -11.48
CA ALA A 284 -16.91 -30.71 -10.58
C ALA A 284 -16.31 -29.36 -11.02
N LEU A 285 -15.02 -29.37 -11.39
CA LEU A 285 -14.34 -28.18 -11.89
C LEU A 285 -14.83 -27.74 -13.27
N SER A 286 -15.22 -28.68 -14.13
CA SER A 286 -15.80 -28.38 -15.44
C SER A 286 -17.17 -27.73 -15.34
N ILE A 287 -18.06 -28.27 -14.47
CA ILE A 287 -19.38 -27.69 -14.19
C ILE A 287 -19.21 -26.28 -13.61
N ALA A 288 -18.28 -26.11 -12.66
CA ALA A 288 -17.99 -24.84 -12.03
C ALA A 288 -17.07 -23.92 -12.87
N HIS A 289 -16.88 -24.16 -14.18
CA HIS A 289 -16.10 -23.25 -15.02
C HIS A 289 -16.71 -21.83 -15.02
N ALA A 290 -18.05 -21.76 -15.01
CA ALA A 290 -18.81 -20.54 -14.72
C ALA A 290 -19.35 -20.59 -13.28
N PRO A 291 -19.64 -19.43 -12.65
CA PRO A 291 -20.25 -19.40 -11.32
C PRO A 291 -21.55 -20.22 -11.28
N VAL A 292 -21.63 -21.17 -10.34
CA VAL A 292 -22.76 -22.09 -10.17
C VAL A 292 -23.16 -22.15 -8.69
N LEU A 293 -24.47 -22.17 -8.41
CA LEU A 293 -24.95 -22.27 -7.04
C LEU A 293 -24.53 -23.62 -6.42
N TYR A 294 -24.18 -23.63 -5.12
CA TYR A 294 -23.74 -24.85 -4.44
C TYR A 294 -24.74 -26.01 -4.56
N THR A 295 -26.04 -25.73 -4.41
CA THR A 295 -27.11 -26.74 -4.52
C THR A 295 -27.15 -27.35 -5.91
N ASP A 296 -27.06 -26.53 -6.95
CA ASP A 296 -27.11 -26.97 -8.34
C ASP A 296 -25.86 -27.79 -8.70
N LEU A 297 -24.68 -27.38 -8.20
CA LEU A 297 -23.43 -28.12 -8.36
C LEU A 297 -23.53 -29.51 -7.70
N LEU A 298 -24.14 -29.58 -6.50
CA LEU A 298 -24.36 -30.83 -5.78
C LEU A 298 -25.29 -31.77 -6.55
N GLU A 299 -26.43 -31.27 -7.02
CA GLU A 299 -27.42 -32.02 -7.80
C GLU A 299 -26.84 -32.53 -9.12
N MET A 300 -26.15 -31.67 -9.87
CA MET A 300 -25.50 -32.04 -11.13
C MET A 300 -24.43 -33.11 -10.95
N LEU A 301 -23.67 -33.08 -9.84
CA LEU A 301 -22.66 -34.09 -9.54
C LEU A 301 -23.25 -35.43 -9.14
N LEU A 302 -24.35 -35.43 -8.38
CA LEU A 302 -25.10 -36.64 -8.02
C LEU A 302 -25.72 -37.29 -9.25
N ALA A 303 -26.35 -36.50 -10.12
CA ALA A 303 -26.96 -37.00 -11.36
C ALA A 303 -25.93 -37.57 -12.33
N SER A 304 -24.74 -36.98 -12.40
CA SER A 304 -23.67 -37.37 -13.35
C SER A 304 -22.69 -38.43 -12.82
N THR A 305 -22.83 -38.88 -11.56
CA THR A 305 -21.91 -39.86 -10.96
C THR A 305 -22.66 -41.04 -10.34
N PRO A 306 -22.85 -42.14 -11.10
CA PRO A 306 -23.51 -43.34 -10.59
C PRO A 306 -22.81 -43.91 -9.34
N GLY A 307 -23.60 -44.21 -8.30
CA GLY A 307 -23.11 -44.77 -7.04
C GLY A 307 -22.49 -43.76 -6.06
N ALA A 308 -22.45 -42.46 -6.39
CA ALA A 308 -22.04 -41.43 -5.44
C ALA A 308 -23.15 -41.17 -4.41
N THR A 309 -22.78 -41.10 -3.13
CA THR A 309 -23.68 -40.65 -2.06
C THR A 309 -23.54 -39.14 -1.87
N LEU A 310 -24.61 -38.50 -1.37
CA LEU A 310 -24.61 -37.07 -1.01
C LEU A 310 -23.37 -36.70 -0.18
N LYS A 311 -23.11 -37.46 0.88
CA LYS A 311 -21.98 -37.27 1.78
C LYS A 311 -20.62 -37.28 1.08
N ASN A 312 -20.44 -38.14 0.06
CA ASN A 312 -19.19 -38.22 -0.69
C ASN A 312 -18.98 -37.01 -1.60
N VAL A 313 -20.05 -36.49 -2.22
CA VAL A 313 -19.99 -35.30 -3.06
C VAL A 313 -19.72 -34.06 -2.21
N GLU A 314 -20.42 -33.89 -1.08
CA GLU A 314 -20.18 -32.80 -0.13
C GLU A 314 -18.74 -32.80 0.39
N ALA A 315 -18.21 -33.98 0.74
CA ALA A 315 -16.83 -34.12 1.18
C ALA A 315 -15.83 -33.72 0.08
N LEU A 316 -16.08 -34.08 -1.18
CA LEU A 316 -15.26 -33.67 -2.31
C LEU A 316 -15.29 -32.15 -2.51
N LEU A 317 -16.48 -31.55 -2.57
CA LEU A 317 -16.65 -30.10 -2.75
C LEU A 317 -15.96 -29.32 -1.63
N LYS A 318 -16.09 -29.80 -0.39
CA LYS A 318 -15.39 -29.24 0.76
C LYS A 318 -13.87 -29.27 0.60
N VAL A 319 -13.29 -30.39 0.15
CA VAL A 319 -11.84 -30.49 -0.09
C VAL A 319 -11.41 -29.55 -1.23
N LEU A 320 -12.16 -29.47 -2.32
CA LEU A 320 -11.87 -28.57 -3.44
C LEU A 320 -11.89 -27.10 -3.00
N TRP A 321 -12.87 -26.70 -2.19
CA TRP A 321 -12.95 -25.35 -1.62
C TRP A 321 -11.83 -25.07 -0.62
N GLN A 322 -11.58 -25.98 0.34
CA GLN A 322 -10.53 -25.82 1.36
C GLN A 322 -9.15 -25.59 0.75
N HIS A 323 -8.88 -26.24 -0.38
CA HIS A 323 -7.64 -26.12 -1.13
C HIS A 323 -7.70 -25.10 -2.27
N THR A 324 -8.77 -24.29 -2.35
CA THR A 324 -8.92 -23.17 -3.29
C THR A 324 -8.90 -23.57 -4.76
N PHE A 325 -9.24 -24.84 -5.05
CA PHE A 325 -9.59 -25.30 -6.40
C PHE A 325 -10.96 -24.76 -6.80
N LEU A 326 -11.86 -24.60 -5.84
CA LEU A 326 -13.09 -23.82 -6.00
C LEU A 326 -12.98 -22.53 -5.16
N LEU A 327 -13.43 -21.43 -5.76
CA LEU A 327 -13.58 -20.12 -5.16
C LEU A 327 -15.07 -19.82 -5.00
N THR A 328 -15.42 -18.94 -4.07
CA THR A 328 -16.80 -18.46 -3.91
C THR A 328 -16.94 -17.02 -4.38
N ASP A 329 -18.18 -16.62 -4.63
CA ASP A 329 -18.60 -15.25 -4.95
C ASP A 329 -18.46 -14.25 -3.78
N LEU A 330 -18.06 -14.70 -2.57
CA LEU A 330 -17.68 -13.80 -1.48
C LEU A 330 -16.31 -13.16 -1.67
N ARG A 331 -15.47 -13.71 -2.55
CA ARG A 331 -14.13 -13.17 -2.80
C ARG A 331 -14.22 -11.93 -3.68
N PRO A 332 -13.82 -10.75 -3.19
CA PRO A 332 -14.02 -9.51 -3.90
C PRO A 332 -13.11 -9.39 -5.13
N PRO A 333 -13.61 -8.87 -6.27
CA PRO A 333 -12.76 -8.52 -7.39
C PRO A 333 -11.83 -7.34 -7.01
N LEU A 334 -10.56 -7.42 -7.39
CA LEU A 334 -9.56 -6.38 -7.09
C LEU A 334 -9.60 -5.19 -8.05
N THR A 335 -10.27 -5.33 -9.20
CA THR A 335 -10.32 -4.34 -10.28
C THR A 335 -11.69 -3.69 -10.45
N GLY A 336 -12.54 -3.72 -9.42
CA GLY A 336 -13.90 -3.17 -9.45
C GLY A 336 -13.98 -1.69 -9.01
N CYS A 337 -15.14 -1.08 -9.27
CA CYS A 337 -15.46 0.27 -8.80
C CYS A 337 -15.78 0.34 -7.30
N LYS A 338 -16.10 -0.79 -6.66
CA LYS A 338 -16.38 -0.90 -5.23
C LYS A 338 -15.13 -1.38 -4.49
N SER A 339 -14.92 -0.87 -3.27
CA SER A 339 -13.84 -1.40 -2.44
C SER A 339 -14.16 -2.85 -2.03
N PRO A 340 -13.13 -3.70 -1.83
CA PRO A 340 -13.31 -5.10 -1.46
C PRO A 340 -14.24 -5.33 -0.25
N ALA A 341 -14.15 -4.47 0.76
CA ALA A 341 -14.96 -4.59 1.96
C ALA A 341 -16.44 -4.20 1.74
N HIS A 342 -16.71 -3.19 0.91
CA HIS A 342 -18.09 -2.85 0.53
C HIS A 342 -18.71 -3.95 -0.34
N TYR A 343 -17.93 -4.53 -1.25
CA TYR A 343 -18.37 -5.69 -2.02
C TYR A 343 -18.79 -6.84 -1.08
N LEU A 344 -17.97 -7.16 -0.08
CA LEU A 344 -18.30 -8.21 0.88
C LEU A 344 -19.57 -7.88 1.68
N ALA A 345 -19.72 -6.64 2.16
CA ALA A 345 -20.91 -6.22 2.90
C ALA A 345 -22.20 -6.40 2.08
N ASP A 346 -22.17 -6.02 0.80
CA ASP A 346 -23.30 -6.20 -0.11
C ASP A 346 -23.63 -7.67 -0.34
N ARG A 347 -22.61 -8.53 -0.53
CA ARG A 347 -22.82 -9.98 -0.71
C ARG A 347 -23.36 -10.63 0.56
N VAL A 348 -22.81 -10.31 1.73
CA VAL A 348 -23.24 -10.89 3.02
C VAL A 348 -24.66 -10.47 3.38
N ALA A 349 -25.10 -9.27 2.97
CA ALA A 349 -26.46 -8.81 3.19
C ALA A 349 -27.51 -9.68 2.47
N LEU A 350 -27.12 -10.34 1.38
CA LEU A 350 -27.97 -11.25 0.60
C LEU A 350 -28.02 -12.67 1.17
N LEU A 351 -27.25 -12.98 2.22
CA LEU A 351 -27.17 -14.31 2.83
C LEU A 351 -28.07 -14.38 4.08
N PRO A 352 -29.25 -15.04 4.02
CA PRO A 352 -30.21 -15.00 5.12
C PRO A 352 -29.65 -15.46 6.49
N PRO A 353 -28.83 -16.52 6.59
CA PRO A 353 -28.32 -16.99 7.88
C PRO A 353 -27.42 -15.99 8.61
N ILE A 354 -26.82 -15.05 7.90
CA ILE A 354 -25.81 -14.13 8.43
C ILE A 354 -26.07 -12.67 8.06
N ALA A 355 -27.28 -12.34 7.61
CA ALA A 355 -27.66 -10.96 7.28
C ALA A 355 -27.35 -9.95 8.40
N PRO A 356 -27.43 -10.29 9.72
CA PRO A 356 -27.00 -9.37 10.78
C PRO A 356 -25.50 -9.00 10.72
N VAL A 357 -24.63 -9.92 10.29
CA VAL A 357 -23.18 -9.69 10.14
C VAL A 357 -22.90 -8.61 9.09
N ALA A 358 -23.73 -8.52 8.05
CA ALA A 358 -23.62 -7.46 7.05
C ALA A 358 -23.79 -6.06 7.67
N ARG A 359 -24.74 -5.91 8.61
CA ARG A 359 -24.95 -4.64 9.30
C ARG A 359 -23.73 -4.26 10.14
N GLU A 360 -23.16 -5.21 10.86
CA GLU A 360 -21.94 -4.96 11.65
C GLU A 360 -20.75 -4.53 10.78
N LEU A 361 -20.59 -5.17 9.60
CA LEU A 361 -19.55 -4.79 8.64
C LEU A 361 -19.83 -3.39 8.06
N GLN A 362 -21.09 -3.07 7.74
CA GLN A 362 -21.49 -1.74 7.27
C GLN A 362 -21.26 -0.67 8.33
N ASP A 363 -21.62 -0.91 9.58
CA ASP A 363 -21.39 0.01 10.70
C ASP A 363 -19.89 0.28 10.91
N TYR A 364 -19.06 -0.76 10.78
CA TYR A 364 -17.61 -0.62 10.83
C TYR A 364 -17.06 0.19 9.64
N LEU A 365 -17.54 -0.03 8.41
CA LEU A 365 -17.16 0.75 7.23
C LEU A 365 -17.61 2.21 7.32
N GLN A 366 -18.80 2.47 7.89
CA GLN A 366 -19.28 3.81 8.18
C GLN A 366 -18.42 4.49 9.25
N ALA A 367 -18.05 3.77 10.33
CA ALA A 367 -17.15 4.30 11.35
C ALA A 367 -15.77 4.64 10.78
N LEU A 368 -15.22 3.80 9.88
CA LEU A 368 -13.98 4.09 9.17
C LEU A 368 -14.11 5.36 8.31
N THR A 369 -15.19 5.49 7.56
CA THR A 369 -15.43 6.66 6.71
C THR A 369 -15.62 7.93 7.54
N ALA A 370 -16.39 7.85 8.62
CA ALA A 370 -16.56 8.94 9.57
C ALA A 370 -15.21 9.38 10.15
N TRP A 371 -14.38 8.43 10.58
CA TRP A 371 -13.03 8.72 11.08
C TRP A 371 -12.13 9.36 10.03
N ALA A 372 -12.19 8.88 8.79
CA ALA A 372 -11.47 9.48 7.67
C ALA A 372 -11.86 10.95 7.44
N ASN A 373 -13.12 11.31 7.70
CA ASN A 373 -13.66 12.65 7.50
C ASN A 373 -13.56 13.59 8.71
N LEU A 374 -13.18 13.10 9.89
CA LEU A 374 -13.01 13.95 11.07
C LEU A 374 -11.98 15.07 10.83
N PRO A 375 -12.04 16.18 11.57
CA PRO A 375 -10.92 17.11 11.65
C PRO A 375 -9.68 16.40 12.23
N GLN A 376 -8.49 16.67 11.71
CA GLN A 376 -7.23 16.01 12.13
C GLN A 376 -7.02 16.02 13.66
N ARG A 377 -7.50 17.07 14.34
CA ARG A 377 -7.43 17.26 15.80
C ARG A 377 -8.19 16.18 16.59
N LYS A 378 -9.28 15.63 16.04
CA LYS A 378 -10.16 14.64 16.72
C LYS A 378 -9.84 13.18 16.34
N LYS A 379 -9.05 12.94 15.30
CA LYS A 379 -8.76 11.58 14.79
C LYS A 379 -7.91 10.73 15.74
N ALA A 380 -6.92 11.33 16.40
CA ALA A 380 -6.00 10.59 17.27
C ALA A 380 -6.70 9.95 18.47
N CYS A 381 -7.76 10.57 19.01
CA CYS A 381 -8.48 10.08 20.19
C CYS A 381 -9.47 8.92 19.88
N GLN A 382 -9.99 8.82 18.65
CA GLN A 382 -11.05 7.86 18.30
C GLN A 382 -10.57 6.58 17.61
N ARG A 383 -9.30 6.48 17.20
CA ARG A 383 -8.80 5.29 16.50
C ARG A 383 -8.69 4.06 17.42
N THR A 384 -8.48 4.27 18.71
CA THR A 384 -8.47 3.22 19.74
C THR A 384 -9.80 2.45 19.78
N GLU A 385 -10.94 3.13 19.59
CA GLU A 385 -12.26 2.50 19.56
C GLU A 385 -12.49 1.62 18.32
N ILE A 386 -11.95 2.02 17.17
CA ILE A 386 -12.04 1.25 15.91
C ILE A 386 -11.13 0.02 15.96
N SER A 387 -9.90 0.17 16.47
CA SER A 387 -8.96 -0.95 16.64
C SER A 387 -9.47 -1.99 17.64
N CYS A 388 -10.16 -1.57 18.71
CA CYS A 388 -10.81 -2.51 19.63
C CYS A 388 -11.96 -3.29 18.99
N LYS A 389 -12.66 -2.73 17.99
CA LYS A 389 -13.69 -3.44 17.22
C LYS A 389 -13.09 -4.47 16.26
N GLU A 390 -11.91 -4.21 15.71
CA GLU A 390 -11.17 -5.15 14.84
C GLU A 390 -10.55 -6.32 15.61
N GLN A 391 -10.09 -6.10 16.85
CA GLN A 391 -9.40 -7.13 17.66
C GLN A 391 -10.33 -8.01 18.51
N LYS A 392 -11.54 -7.53 18.85
CA LYS A 392 -12.50 -8.27 19.69
C LYS A 392 -13.49 -9.16 18.92
N ARG A 393 -13.42 -9.20 17.58
CA ARG A 393 -14.34 -9.92 16.69
C ARG A 393 -13.56 -10.71 15.65
#